data_AF-A0A817RL63-F1
#
_entry.id   AF-A0A817RL63-F1
#
_cell.length_a   1.000
_cell.length_b   1.000
_cell.length_c   1.000
_cell.angle_alpha   90.00
_cell.angle_beta   90.00
_cell.angle_gamma   90.00
#
_symmetry.space_group_name_H-M   'P 1'
#
loop_
_entity.id
_entity.type
_entity.pdbx_description
1 polymer ?
#
loop_
_entity_poly.entity_id
_entity_poly.type
_entity_poly.pdbx_seq_one_letter_code
_entity_poly.pdbx_strand_id
1 'polypeptide(L)'
;YLSINSIVESHRISETKELSPIELKYFKNIFLKFDYIHFGKFEKIVKDFFHHVQTLRLTIIGDKRSLDAKQYQELITSYMPYLRIFDINHEYSIEKNDLTYHDIINQFNSSFWIENKWFFTHQHRRTSGSHTGIFYSTVPYRRKHYTYYLTFNNEVCSNIQENLNSVKHLHIVSQGIQNNVLNYFPNVNQLSIKDKSKNRNKPIIAILQRIVPLKQLTTLFIEYYDLSVEDLIKLLYCAPNVHTLHLVALPSNFTDLELIKENEISKYVSNMNKIENLSIRTWITFYEIPFILHFLPKLKYLETQIVTNETQKIIRLLYRKDP
;
A
#
# COMPACT_ATOMS: atom_id res chain seq x y z
N TYR A 1 -0.40 -8.18 11.25
CA TYR A 1 0.02 -6.80 10.97
C TYR A 1 -1.19 -6.07 10.44
N LEU A 2 -1.45 -4.85 10.89
CA LEU A 2 -2.56 -4.03 10.40
C LEU A 2 -1.99 -2.82 9.65
N SER A 3 -2.39 -2.66 8.39
CA SER A 3 -1.96 -1.58 7.50
C SER A 3 -3.21 -0.84 7.03
N ILE A 4 -3.44 0.38 7.52
CA ILE A 4 -4.60 1.19 7.15
C ILE A 4 -4.12 2.32 6.24
N ASN A 5 -4.54 2.28 4.97
CA ASN A 5 -3.92 3.07 3.91
C ASN A 5 -4.50 4.47 3.69
N SER A 6 -5.66 4.77 4.25
CA SER A 6 -6.22 6.12 4.28
C SER A 6 -7.39 6.11 5.25
N ILE A 7 -7.36 7.00 6.23
CA ILE A 7 -8.54 7.40 6.99
C ILE A 7 -8.83 8.83 6.53
N VAL A 8 -9.86 9.01 5.70
CA VAL A 8 -10.30 10.34 5.24
C VAL A 8 -11.43 10.81 6.14
N GLU A 9 -11.27 12.01 6.69
CA GLU A 9 -12.31 12.66 7.47
C GLU A 9 -13.45 13.15 6.56
N SER A 10 -14.57 12.42 6.52
CA SER A 10 -15.77 12.96 5.88
C SER A 10 -16.29 14.13 6.72
N HIS A 11 -16.39 15.32 6.12
CA HIS A 11 -16.91 16.55 6.77
C HIS A 11 -18.40 16.48 7.15
N ARG A 12 -18.98 15.28 7.16
CA ARG A 12 -20.32 14.96 7.61
C ARG A 12 -20.21 13.71 8.46
N ILE A 13 -20.26 13.86 9.78
CA ILE A 13 -21.03 13.01 10.72
C ILE A 13 -20.82 13.56 12.14
N SER A 14 -21.97 13.75 12.78
CA SER A 14 -22.28 14.07 14.17
C SER A 14 -21.80 13.00 15.17
N GLU A 15 -21.49 13.46 16.39
CA GLU A 15 -21.46 12.72 17.67
C GLU A 15 -20.99 11.25 17.62
N THR A 16 -19.69 11.06 17.79
CA THR A 16 -19.10 9.73 18.05
C THR A 16 -19.30 9.35 19.52
N LYS A 17 -20.13 8.32 19.77
CA LYS A 17 -20.15 7.58 21.04
C LYS A 17 -18.73 7.14 21.43
N GLU A 18 -18.32 7.46 22.65
CA GLU A 18 -17.04 7.03 23.20
C GLU A 18 -16.94 5.50 23.21
N LEU A 19 -15.90 4.99 22.57
CA LEU A 19 -15.55 3.58 22.59
C LEU A 19 -14.79 3.29 23.89
N SER A 20 -15.09 2.17 24.54
CA SER A 20 -14.27 1.68 25.64
C SER A 20 -12.89 1.25 25.11
N PRO A 21 -11.79 1.60 25.80
CA PRO A 21 -10.45 1.21 25.37
C PRO A 21 -10.28 -0.32 25.48
N ILE A 22 -9.85 -0.94 24.38
CA ILE A 22 -9.54 -2.38 24.31
C ILE A 22 -8.08 -2.52 23.88
N GLU A 23 -7.33 -3.30 24.65
CA GLU A 23 -5.86 -3.40 24.56
C GLU A 23 -5.42 -4.21 23.31
N LEU A 24 -4.73 -3.58 22.34
CA LEU A 24 -4.25 -4.21 21.09
C LEU A 24 -2.98 -5.06 21.28
N LYS A 25 -3.00 -6.06 22.17
CA LYS A 25 -1.82 -6.87 22.53
C LYS A 25 -1.15 -7.61 21.37
N TYR A 26 -1.89 -7.90 20.29
CA TYR A 26 -1.42 -8.73 19.17
C TYR A 26 -0.81 -7.93 18.01
N PHE A 27 -1.04 -6.62 17.94
CA PHE A 27 -0.60 -5.79 16.81
C PHE A 27 0.73 -5.11 17.11
N LYS A 28 1.81 -5.88 17.04
CA LYS A 28 3.18 -5.37 17.23
C LYS A 28 3.64 -4.42 16.12
N ASN A 29 2.97 -4.41 14.97
CA ASN A 29 3.40 -3.64 13.82
C ASN A 29 2.21 -2.99 13.12
N ILE A 30 2.27 -1.67 13.02
CA ILE A 30 1.21 -0.81 12.53
C ILE A 30 1.77 0.10 11.43
N PHE A 31 1.10 0.12 10.27
CA PHE A 31 1.29 1.14 9.24
C PHE A 31 -0.01 1.93 9.10
N LEU A 32 0.08 3.25 9.22
CA LEU A 32 -1.05 4.15 9.05
C LEU A 32 -0.70 5.17 7.99
N LYS A 33 -1.62 5.39 7.06
CA LYS A 33 -1.58 6.52 6.17
C LYS A 33 -2.79 7.42 6.44
N PHE A 34 -2.50 8.68 6.70
CA PHE A 34 -3.44 9.72 7.08
C PHE A 34 -3.46 10.81 6.03
N ASP A 35 -4.63 11.01 5.41
CA ASP A 35 -4.87 12.11 4.50
C ASP A 35 -5.69 13.16 5.28
N TYR A 36 -5.04 14.28 5.64
CA TYR A 36 -5.65 15.41 6.35
C TYR A 36 -6.23 15.11 7.76
N ILE A 37 -5.70 14.11 8.48
CA ILE A 37 -6.12 13.88 9.87
C ILE A 37 -5.39 14.84 10.80
N HIS A 38 -6.17 15.52 11.64
CA HIS A 38 -5.64 16.31 12.76
C HIS A 38 -4.86 15.45 13.76
N PHE A 39 -3.66 15.89 14.11
CA PHE A 39 -2.78 15.20 15.07
C PHE A 39 -3.47 14.79 16.38
N GLY A 40 -4.36 15.60 16.96
CA GLY A 40 -5.06 15.26 18.20
C GLY A 40 -5.93 14.00 18.12
N LYS A 41 -6.46 13.66 16.93
CA LYS A 41 -7.17 12.39 16.74
C LYS A 41 -6.21 11.21 16.67
N PHE A 42 -5.07 11.39 16.01
CA PHE A 42 -4.01 10.39 16.00
C PHE A 42 -3.48 10.14 17.42
N GLU A 43 -3.23 11.20 18.19
CA GLU A 43 -2.82 11.13 19.58
C GLU A 43 -3.81 10.29 20.40
N LYS A 44 -5.13 10.53 20.25
CA LYS A 44 -6.16 9.73 20.92
C LYS A 44 -6.05 8.24 20.56
N ILE A 45 -5.86 7.91 19.28
CA ILE A 45 -5.67 6.53 18.82
C ILE A 45 -4.42 5.91 19.47
N VAL A 46 -3.30 6.63 19.53
CA VAL A 46 -2.08 6.11 20.15
C VAL A 46 -2.30 5.84 21.64
N LYS A 47 -2.89 6.80 22.37
CA LYS A 47 -3.17 6.69 23.80
C LYS A 47 -4.05 5.50 24.14
N ASP A 48 -5.07 5.27 23.34
CA ASP A 48 -6.05 4.22 23.61
C ASP A 48 -5.54 2.83 23.22
N PHE A 49 -4.62 2.72 22.24
CA PHE A 49 -4.39 1.46 21.55
C PHE A 49 -2.92 1.02 21.36
N PHE A 50 -1.93 1.91 21.41
CA PHE A 50 -0.59 1.59 20.87
C PHE A 50 0.42 1.11 21.92
N HIS A 51 -0.03 0.79 23.13
CA HIS A 51 0.82 0.36 24.24
C HIS A 51 1.75 -0.82 23.94
N HIS A 52 1.40 -1.70 22.99
CA HIS A 52 2.17 -2.92 22.66
C HIS A 52 2.86 -2.86 21.28
N VAL A 53 2.81 -1.70 20.62
CA VAL A 53 3.35 -1.53 19.27
C VAL A 53 4.87 -1.49 19.31
N GLN A 54 5.51 -2.27 18.43
CA GLN A 54 6.96 -2.34 18.24
C GLN A 54 7.42 -1.65 16.96
N THR A 55 6.57 -1.60 15.94
CA THR A 55 6.82 -0.87 14.70
C THR A 55 5.64 0.04 14.40
N LEU A 56 5.90 1.33 14.32
CA LEU A 56 4.95 2.33 13.87
C LEU A 56 5.49 2.98 12.62
N ARG A 57 4.72 2.91 11.54
CA ARG A 57 5.05 3.53 10.28
C ARG A 57 3.91 4.45 9.87
N LEU A 58 4.20 5.72 9.61
CA LEU A 58 3.22 6.76 9.34
C LEU A 58 3.45 7.35 7.95
N THR A 59 2.39 7.55 7.18
CA THR A 59 2.40 8.43 6.01
C THR A 59 1.35 9.52 6.23
N ILE A 60 1.74 10.79 6.22
CA ILE A 60 0.83 11.90 6.58
C ILE A 60 0.83 12.92 5.45
N ILE A 61 -0.36 13.35 5.03
CA ILE A 61 -0.53 14.41 4.02
C ILE A 61 -1.31 15.57 4.64
N GLY A 62 -0.78 16.79 4.53
CA GLY A 62 -1.55 18.03 4.70
C GLY A 62 -1.52 18.73 6.06
N ASP A 63 -1.12 18.08 7.17
CA ASP A 63 -1.10 18.70 8.50
C ASP A 63 0.32 19.08 8.96
N LYS A 64 0.66 20.38 8.95
CA LYS A 64 1.96 20.88 9.44
C LYS A 64 2.21 20.58 10.92
N ARG A 65 1.16 20.44 11.75
CA ARG A 65 1.30 20.11 13.18
C ARG A 65 1.83 18.69 13.38
N SER A 66 1.65 17.82 12.38
CA SER A 66 2.23 16.48 12.37
C SER A 66 3.75 16.45 12.14
N LEU A 67 4.44 17.61 12.19
CA LEU A 67 5.90 17.74 12.13
C LEU A 67 6.50 18.28 13.45
N ASP A 68 5.76 18.26 14.55
CA ASP A 68 6.27 18.63 15.88
C ASP A 68 7.00 17.44 16.53
N ALA A 69 8.32 17.50 16.58
CA ALA A 69 9.14 16.42 17.14
C ALA A 69 8.89 16.22 18.64
N LYS A 70 8.61 17.29 19.39
CA LYS A 70 8.38 17.22 20.84
C LYS A 70 7.09 16.45 21.12
N GLN A 71 6.03 16.72 20.36
CA GLN A 71 4.77 15.98 20.49
C GLN A 71 4.94 14.48 20.24
N TYR A 72 5.66 14.08 19.18
CA TYR A 72 5.92 12.65 18.97
C TYR A 72 6.78 12.05 20.08
N GLN A 73 7.82 12.75 20.54
CA GLN A 73 8.68 12.25 21.61
C GLN A 73 7.87 12.02 22.90
N GLU A 74 7.05 12.99 23.31
CA GLU A 74 6.16 12.86 24.48
C GLU A 74 5.18 11.70 24.32
N LEU A 75 4.57 11.58 23.13
CA LEU A 75 3.62 10.54 22.80
C LEU A 75 4.24 9.14 22.82
N ILE A 76 5.41 8.96 22.20
CA ILE A 76 6.16 7.70 22.18
C ILE A 76 6.59 7.30 23.58
N THR A 77 7.19 8.23 24.32
CA THR A 77 7.71 7.96 25.67
C THR A 77 6.59 7.57 26.63
N SER A 78 5.43 8.21 26.51
CA SER A 78 4.31 8.01 27.44
C SER A 78 3.46 6.77 27.10
N TYR A 79 3.24 6.49 25.81
CA TYR A 79 2.22 5.53 25.39
C TYR A 79 2.74 4.36 24.54
N MET A 80 4.00 4.37 24.09
CA MET A 80 4.56 3.31 23.23
C MET A 80 5.91 2.79 23.75
N PRO A 81 5.97 2.24 24.98
CA PRO A 81 7.22 1.86 25.63
C PRO A 81 7.98 0.72 24.92
N TYR A 82 7.31 -0.03 24.04
CA TYR A 82 7.93 -1.13 23.28
C TYR A 82 8.30 -0.75 21.84
N LEU A 83 8.17 0.52 21.45
CA LEU A 83 8.46 0.96 20.09
C LEU A 83 9.94 0.83 19.77
N ARG A 84 10.25 0.15 18.67
CA ARG A 84 11.61 -0.09 18.16
C ARG A 84 11.84 0.56 16.81
N ILE A 85 10.81 0.61 15.98
CA ILE A 85 10.87 1.18 14.64
C ILE A 85 9.83 2.29 14.56
N PHE A 86 10.30 3.51 14.35
CA PHE A 86 9.47 4.65 13.98
C PHE A 86 9.87 5.12 12.57
N ASP A 87 8.94 5.01 11.63
CA ASP A 87 9.11 5.45 10.23
C ASP A 87 8.02 6.48 9.94
N ILE A 88 8.37 7.64 9.42
CA ILE A 88 7.42 8.67 9.02
C ILE A 88 7.72 9.13 7.61
N ASN A 89 6.67 9.38 6.85
CA ASN A 89 6.72 10.03 5.54
C ASN A 89 5.62 11.09 5.50
N HIS A 90 6.00 12.34 5.59
CA HIS A 90 5.08 13.48 5.62
C HIS A 90 5.22 14.30 4.34
N GLU A 91 4.08 14.65 3.74
CA GLU A 91 3.99 15.49 2.55
C GLU A 91 3.10 16.71 2.83
N TYR A 92 3.61 17.91 2.54
CA TYR A 92 2.85 19.15 2.73
C TYR A 92 3.23 20.23 1.72
N SER A 93 2.25 21.07 1.36
CA SER A 93 2.43 22.20 0.46
C SER A 93 3.15 23.34 1.18
N ILE A 94 4.32 23.72 0.67
CA ILE A 94 5.12 24.83 1.19
C ILE A 94 4.62 26.13 0.56
N GLU A 95 4.19 27.07 1.39
CA GLU A 95 3.96 28.45 0.97
C GLU A 95 5.31 29.16 0.75
N LYS A 96 5.37 30.15 -0.16
CA LYS A 96 6.63 30.76 -0.67
C LYS A 96 7.61 31.28 0.41
N ASN A 97 7.16 31.45 1.65
CA ASN A 97 7.96 31.97 2.78
C ASN A 97 8.21 30.94 3.90
N ASP A 98 7.75 29.69 3.75
CA ASP A 98 7.94 28.64 4.75
C ASP A 98 9.34 28.01 4.57
N LEU A 99 10.37 28.60 5.21
CA LEU A 99 11.74 28.07 5.34
C LEU A 99 11.83 26.78 6.21
N THR A 100 10.73 26.03 6.31
CA THR A 100 10.35 25.34 7.55
C THR A 100 10.99 23.97 7.76
N TYR A 101 11.51 23.30 6.73
CA TYR A 101 11.96 21.92 6.91
C TYR A 101 13.35 21.78 7.54
N HIS A 102 14.25 22.74 7.36
CA HIS A 102 15.54 22.72 8.05
C HIS A 102 15.34 22.86 9.56
N ASP A 103 14.48 23.80 9.97
CA ASP A 103 14.14 24.00 11.38
C ASP A 103 13.38 22.81 11.97
N ILE A 104 12.51 22.16 11.19
CA ILE A 104 11.82 20.93 11.59
C ILE A 104 12.82 19.79 11.79
N ILE A 105 13.74 19.55 10.85
CA ILE A 105 14.76 18.49 11.00
C ILE A 105 15.59 18.68 12.25
N ASN A 106 15.96 19.93 12.57
CA ASN A 106 16.74 20.21 13.76
C ASN A 106 16.01 19.77 15.05
N GLN A 107 14.67 19.77 15.08
CA GLN A 107 13.89 19.25 16.20
C GLN A 107 13.95 17.71 16.31
N PHE A 108 14.19 17.01 15.20
CA PHE A 108 14.37 15.55 15.15
C PHE A 108 15.82 15.10 15.36
N ASN A 109 16.71 15.99 15.83
CA ASN A 109 18.11 15.69 16.14
C ASN A 109 18.43 15.66 17.65
N SER A 110 17.41 15.65 18.52
CA SER A 110 17.62 15.47 19.96
C SER A 110 18.22 14.09 20.28
N SER A 111 18.80 13.94 21.48
CA SER A 111 19.38 12.67 21.93
C SER A 111 18.40 11.51 21.84
N PHE A 112 17.12 11.75 22.13
CA PHE A 112 16.03 10.78 21.98
C PHE A 112 16.00 10.12 20.59
N TRP A 113 16.04 10.91 19.52
CA TRP A 113 15.98 10.37 18.15
C TRP A 113 17.26 9.64 17.76
N ILE A 114 18.41 10.19 18.13
CA ILE A 114 19.74 9.64 17.81
C ILE A 114 19.96 8.30 18.53
N GLU A 115 19.65 8.21 19.81
CA GLU A 115 19.80 6.99 20.63
C GLU A 115 18.91 5.86 20.10
N ASN A 116 17.69 6.19 19.65
CA ASN A 116 16.78 5.24 19.01
C ASN A 116 17.15 4.93 17.55
N LYS A 117 18.18 5.57 16.99
CA LYS A 117 18.64 5.41 15.60
C LYS A 117 17.54 5.70 14.57
N TRP A 118 16.66 6.64 14.90
CA TRP A 118 15.63 7.13 13.99
C TRP A 118 16.13 8.43 13.36
N PHE A 119 16.53 8.34 12.10
CA PHE A 119 17.09 9.46 11.35
C PHE A 119 16.08 9.95 10.34
N PHE A 120 16.12 11.24 10.03
CA PHE A 120 15.17 11.87 9.13
C PHE A 120 15.87 12.81 8.17
N THR A 121 15.26 13.01 7.01
CA THR A 121 15.70 14.01 6.05
C THR A 121 14.47 14.59 5.36
N HIS A 122 14.71 15.52 4.43
CA HIS A 122 13.67 16.11 3.64
C HIS A 122 14.11 16.29 2.20
N GLN A 123 13.13 16.47 1.32
CA GLN A 123 13.33 16.85 -0.06
C GLN A 123 12.27 17.88 -0.45
N HIS A 124 12.64 18.77 -1.35
CA HIS A 124 11.73 19.74 -1.94
C HIS A 124 11.42 19.34 -3.38
N ARG A 125 10.13 19.31 -3.72
CA ARG A 125 9.66 19.09 -5.08
C ARG A 125 8.96 20.36 -5.55
N ARG A 126 9.48 20.97 -6.62
CA ARG A 126 8.85 22.11 -7.28
C ARG A 126 8.09 21.62 -8.51
N THR A 127 6.80 21.89 -8.56
CA THR A 127 5.93 21.66 -9.73
C THR A 127 5.34 22.98 -10.20
N SER A 128 4.88 23.05 -11.45
CA SER A 128 4.31 24.26 -12.05
C SER A 128 3.08 24.72 -11.24
N GLY A 129 3.29 25.67 -10.31
CA GLY A 129 2.27 26.22 -9.44
C GLY A 129 2.29 25.77 -7.97
N SER A 130 3.10 24.78 -7.57
CA SER A 130 3.19 24.33 -6.17
C SER A 130 4.59 23.93 -5.75
N HIS A 131 4.91 24.15 -4.47
CA HIS A 131 6.11 23.64 -3.83
C HIS A 131 5.67 22.62 -2.79
N THR A 132 6.14 21.39 -2.88
CA THR A 132 5.84 20.35 -1.92
C THR A 132 7.11 19.99 -1.16
N GLY A 133 7.02 20.00 0.17
CA GLY A 133 8.05 19.43 1.03
C GLY A 133 7.68 18.00 1.39
N ILE A 134 8.67 17.11 1.35
CA ILE A 134 8.52 15.74 1.81
C ILE A 134 9.56 15.52 2.91
N PHE A 135 9.11 15.25 4.12
CA PHE A 135 9.93 14.86 5.27
C PHE A 135 9.82 13.36 5.48
N TYR A 136 10.93 12.65 5.60
CA TYR A 136 10.89 11.20 5.67
C TYR A 136 12.02 10.59 6.50
N SER A 137 11.74 9.43 7.11
CA SER A 137 12.75 8.64 7.80
C SER A 137 13.80 8.09 6.83
N THR A 138 15.06 8.23 7.19
CA THR A 138 16.19 7.63 6.50
C THR A 138 16.57 6.32 7.18
N VAL A 139 16.66 5.25 6.40
CA VAL A 139 17.11 3.93 6.87
C VAL A 139 18.23 3.46 5.94
N PRO A 140 19.30 2.81 6.44
CA PRO A 140 20.34 2.23 5.59
C PRO A 140 19.91 1.04 4.70
N TYR A 141 18.62 0.65 4.63
CA TYR A 141 18.18 -0.59 3.95
C TYR A 141 17.16 -0.42 2.82
N ARG A 142 16.90 0.78 2.32
CA ARG A 142 15.97 0.95 1.19
C ARG A 142 16.73 1.09 -0.14
N ARG A 143 16.75 -0.04 -0.87
CA ARG A 143 16.79 -0.21 -2.35
C ARG A 143 18.15 -0.53 -2.99
N LYS A 144 18.37 -1.82 -3.28
CA LYS A 144 19.23 -2.35 -4.36
C LYS A 144 18.39 -3.01 -5.47
N HIS A 145 17.28 -2.39 -5.85
CA HIS A 145 16.44 -2.91 -6.95
C HIS A 145 16.42 -1.89 -8.08
N TYR A 146 16.94 -2.29 -9.24
CA TYR A 146 16.76 -1.56 -10.48
C TYR A 146 15.33 -1.82 -10.98
N THR A 147 14.53 -0.75 -11.06
CA THR A 147 13.18 -0.77 -11.64
C THR A 147 13.26 -0.28 -13.07
N TYR A 148 12.74 -1.07 -14.02
CA TYR A 148 12.65 -0.72 -15.42
C TYR A 148 11.24 -0.25 -15.78
N TYR A 149 11.12 0.89 -16.46
CA TYR A 149 9.84 1.45 -16.89
C TYR A 149 9.64 1.25 -18.39
N LEU A 150 8.66 0.42 -18.75
CA LEU A 150 8.23 0.22 -20.14
C LEU A 150 6.92 0.97 -20.37
N THR A 151 6.93 1.97 -21.26
CA THR A 151 5.73 2.73 -21.61
C THR A 151 5.32 2.45 -23.04
N PHE A 152 4.12 1.91 -23.24
CA PHE A 152 3.52 1.74 -24.56
C PHE A 152 2.72 2.99 -24.92
N ASN A 153 3.36 3.88 -25.68
CA ASN A 153 2.66 4.88 -26.48
C ASN A 153 2.46 4.30 -27.90
N ASN A 154 1.60 4.88 -28.73
CA ASN A 154 1.25 4.34 -30.08
C ASN A 154 2.43 4.18 -31.07
N GLU A 155 3.66 4.41 -30.65
CA GLU A 155 4.88 4.20 -31.43
C GLU A 155 5.54 2.89 -31.03
N VAL A 156 5.99 2.13 -32.03
CA VAL A 156 6.69 0.84 -31.87
C VAL A 156 7.87 1.03 -30.92
N CYS A 157 7.89 0.32 -29.78
CA CYS A 157 9.09 0.22 -28.96
C CYS A 157 10.20 -0.38 -29.83
N SER A 158 11.18 0.42 -30.21
CA SER A 158 12.39 -0.05 -30.87
C SER A 158 13.11 -1.08 -29.98
N ASN A 159 13.71 -2.10 -30.60
CA ASN A 159 14.50 -3.12 -29.91
C ASN A 159 15.55 -2.42 -29.03
N ILE A 160 15.43 -2.60 -27.72
CA ILE A 160 16.34 -1.98 -26.77
C ILE A 160 17.54 -2.92 -26.64
N GLN A 161 18.74 -2.47 -27.03
CA GLN A 161 20.01 -3.23 -26.90
C GLN A 161 20.52 -3.33 -25.43
N GLU A 162 19.65 -3.13 -24.44
CA GLU A 162 20.03 -3.14 -23.03
C GLU A 162 20.12 -4.57 -22.47
N ASN A 163 20.91 -4.73 -21.40
CA ASN A 163 21.05 -5.99 -20.68
C ASN A 163 19.78 -6.30 -19.85
N LEU A 164 18.73 -6.76 -20.53
CA LEU A 164 17.43 -7.11 -19.95
C LEU A 164 17.52 -8.21 -18.87
N ASN A 165 18.61 -8.98 -18.85
CA ASN A 165 18.86 -10.02 -17.84
C ASN A 165 19.07 -9.44 -16.43
N SER A 166 19.44 -8.16 -16.32
CA SER A 166 19.64 -7.51 -15.02
C SER A 166 18.33 -7.03 -14.36
N VAL A 167 17.24 -6.94 -15.14
CA VAL A 167 15.97 -6.40 -14.67
C VAL A 167 15.29 -7.38 -13.72
N LYS A 168 15.01 -6.92 -12.49
CA LYS A 168 14.25 -7.67 -11.48
C LYS A 168 12.82 -7.17 -11.32
N HIS A 169 12.61 -5.87 -11.54
CA HIS A 169 11.30 -5.25 -11.48
C HIS A 169 10.96 -4.58 -12.82
N LEU A 170 9.90 -5.05 -13.46
CA LEU A 170 9.37 -4.47 -14.69
C LEU A 170 8.07 -3.72 -14.40
N HIS A 171 8.00 -2.45 -14.81
CA HIS A 171 6.82 -1.61 -14.70
C HIS A 171 6.28 -1.27 -16.08
N ILE A 172 5.17 -1.89 -16.47
CA ILE A 172 4.46 -1.71 -17.72
C ILE A 172 3.40 -0.63 -17.55
N VAL A 173 3.50 0.46 -18.29
CA VAL A 173 2.44 1.47 -18.45
C VAL A 173 1.91 1.39 -19.86
N SER A 174 0.61 1.17 -20.02
CA SER A 174 -0.02 1.07 -21.32
C SER A 174 -1.21 2.02 -21.44
N GLN A 175 -1.35 2.59 -22.63
CA GLN A 175 -2.59 3.20 -23.11
C GLN A 175 -3.37 2.24 -24.04
N GLY A 176 -3.00 0.95 -24.05
CA GLY A 176 -3.54 -0.13 -24.86
C GLY A 176 -2.43 -1.08 -25.25
N ILE A 177 -2.37 -2.27 -24.64
CA ILE A 177 -1.24 -3.18 -24.86
C ILE A 177 -1.34 -3.77 -26.28
N GLN A 178 -0.40 -3.43 -27.16
CA GLN A 178 -0.33 -3.97 -28.51
C GLN A 178 0.45 -5.30 -28.54
N ASN A 179 0.16 -6.15 -29.53
CA ASN A 179 0.74 -7.49 -29.64
C ASN A 179 2.22 -7.51 -30.05
N ASN A 180 2.80 -6.34 -30.35
CA ASN A 180 4.11 -6.20 -31.00
C ASN A 180 5.26 -5.97 -30.02
N VAL A 181 5.14 -6.45 -28.78
CA VAL A 181 6.23 -6.33 -27.80
C VAL A 181 7.29 -7.40 -28.10
N LEU A 182 8.51 -6.97 -28.44
CA LEU A 182 9.62 -7.86 -28.80
C LEU A 182 10.60 -8.17 -27.66
N ASN A 183 10.50 -7.45 -26.54
CA ASN A 183 11.44 -7.58 -25.43
C ASN A 183 10.97 -8.62 -24.40
N TYR A 184 11.81 -9.63 -24.13
CA TYR A 184 11.61 -10.63 -23.09
C TYR A 184 12.55 -10.37 -21.90
N PHE A 185 12.01 -10.41 -20.68
CA PHE A 185 12.74 -10.12 -19.44
C PHE A 185 12.83 -11.39 -18.58
N PRO A 186 13.88 -12.22 -18.76
CA PRO A 186 13.93 -13.57 -18.19
C PRO A 186 14.08 -13.60 -16.67
N ASN A 187 14.51 -12.51 -16.04
CA ASN A 187 14.89 -12.46 -14.62
C ASN A 187 13.95 -11.62 -13.74
N VAL A 188 12.85 -11.12 -14.30
CA VAL A 188 11.84 -10.32 -13.59
C VAL A 188 11.07 -11.16 -12.59
N ASN A 189 11.14 -10.78 -11.31
CA ASN A 189 10.36 -11.39 -10.24
C ASN A 189 9.31 -10.42 -9.65
N GLN A 190 9.36 -9.15 -10.03
CA GLN A 190 8.35 -8.15 -9.68
C GLN A 190 7.76 -7.54 -10.94
N LEU A 191 6.44 -7.55 -11.06
CA LEU A 191 5.75 -6.99 -12.22
C LEU A 191 4.75 -5.94 -11.73
N SER A 192 4.80 -4.75 -12.33
CA SER A 192 3.78 -3.72 -12.18
C SER A 192 3.14 -3.44 -13.51
N ILE A 193 1.81 -3.39 -13.55
CA ILE A 193 1.03 -3.17 -14.76
C ILE A 193 0.10 -2.02 -14.48
N LYS A 194 0.08 -1.04 -15.37
CA LYS A 194 -0.85 0.07 -15.36
C LYS A 194 -1.45 0.21 -16.74
N ASP A 195 -2.71 -0.14 -16.89
CA ASP A 195 -3.41 0.02 -18.17
C ASP A 195 -4.52 1.06 -18.01
N LYS A 196 -4.43 2.12 -18.81
CA LYS A 196 -5.43 3.20 -18.84
C LYS A 196 -6.47 3.00 -19.93
N SER A 197 -6.34 1.97 -20.76
CA SER A 197 -7.24 1.72 -21.88
C SER A 197 -8.59 1.19 -21.40
N LYS A 198 -9.66 1.68 -22.03
CA LYS A 198 -11.04 1.20 -21.80
C LYS A 198 -11.40 0.00 -22.69
N ASN A 199 -10.49 -0.42 -23.59
CA ASN A 199 -10.80 -1.36 -24.67
C ASN A 199 -10.42 -2.79 -24.27
N ARG A 200 -11.43 -3.61 -24.00
CA ARG A 200 -11.36 -4.90 -23.28
C ARG A 200 -11.02 -6.13 -24.14
N ASN A 201 -10.74 -5.96 -25.43
CA ASN A 201 -10.82 -7.10 -26.35
C ASN A 201 -9.56 -7.99 -26.40
N LYS A 202 -8.56 -7.78 -25.53
CA LYS A 202 -7.32 -8.58 -25.57
C LYS A 202 -6.99 -9.21 -24.22
N PRO A 203 -6.71 -10.54 -24.19
CA PRO A 203 -6.34 -11.21 -22.97
C PRO A 203 -4.94 -10.77 -22.53
N ILE A 204 -4.87 -9.93 -21.50
CA ILE A 204 -3.62 -9.37 -20.95
C ILE A 204 -2.57 -10.46 -20.66
N ILE A 205 -3.03 -11.62 -20.20
CA ILE A 205 -2.18 -12.76 -19.83
C ILE A 205 -1.34 -13.25 -21.01
N ALA A 206 -1.93 -13.36 -22.20
CA ALA A 206 -1.22 -13.82 -23.39
C ALA A 206 -0.08 -12.88 -23.76
N ILE A 207 -0.25 -11.58 -23.51
CA ILE A 207 0.79 -10.58 -23.75
C ILE A 207 1.87 -10.66 -22.66
N LEU A 208 1.48 -10.74 -21.39
CA LEU A 208 2.44 -10.84 -20.29
C LEU A 208 3.33 -12.09 -20.39
N GLN A 209 2.77 -13.23 -20.80
CA GLN A 209 3.53 -14.47 -21.00
C GLN A 209 4.63 -14.35 -22.06
N ARG A 210 4.48 -13.43 -23.02
CA ARG A 210 5.51 -13.13 -24.03
C ARG A 210 6.62 -12.21 -23.52
N ILE A 211 6.35 -11.46 -22.45
CA ILE A 211 7.25 -10.42 -21.93
C ILE A 211 8.02 -10.93 -20.71
N VAL A 212 7.37 -11.72 -19.84
CA VAL A 212 7.97 -12.21 -18.59
C VAL A 212 7.58 -13.67 -18.30
N PRO A 213 8.47 -14.45 -17.66
CA PRO A 213 8.13 -15.77 -17.12
C PRO A 213 7.25 -15.64 -15.86
N LEU A 214 5.93 -15.63 -16.03
CA LEU A 214 4.95 -15.42 -14.94
C LEU A 214 5.15 -16.32 -13.71
N LYS A 215 5.64 -17.55 -13.90
CA LYS A 215 5.86 -18.52 -12.81
C LYS A 215 6.90 -18.07 -11.78
N GLN A 216 7.81 -17.16 -12.11
CA GLN A 216 8.83 -16.69 -11.17
C GLN A 216 8.45 -15.40 -10.42
N LEU A 217 7.30 -14.81 -10.76
CA LEU A 217 6.83 -13.61 -10.11
C LEU A 217 6.55 -13.90 -8.63
N THR A 218 7.15 -13.09 -7.76
CA THR A 218 6.90 -13.07 -6.32
C THR A 218 6.01 -11.89 -5.93
N THR A 219 6.03 -10.82 -6.73
CA THR A 219 5.26 -9.60 -6.48
C THR A 219 4.57 -9.14 -7.75
N LEU A 220 3.29 -8.78 -7.63
CA LEU A 220 2.46 -8.34 -8.73
C LEU A 220 1.67 -7.09 -8.33
N PHE A 221 1.80 -6.01 -9.11
CA PHE A 221 1.02 -4.79 -8.97
C PHE A 221 0.14 -4.61 -10.20
N ILE A 222 -1.16 -4.42 -10.00
CA ILE A 222 -2.14 -4.25 -11.06
C ILE A 222 -2.92 -2.96 -10.81
N GLU A 223 -2.56 -1.92 -11.56
CA GLU A 223 -3.32 -0.68 -11.69
C GLU A 223 -4.25 -0.76 -12.90
N TYR A 224 -5.27 -1.62 -12.80
CA TYR A 224 -6.29 -1.80 -13.82
C TYR A 224 -7.68 -1.70 -13.18
N TYR A 225 -8.44 -0.66 -13.54
CA TYR A 225 -9.75 -0.37 -12.90
C TYR A 225 -10.84 -1.35 -13.29
N ASP A 226 -10.74 -1.94 -14.49
CA ASP A 226 -11.76 -2.85 -15.05
C ASP A 226 -11.31 -4.31 -15.02
N LEU A 227 -10.42 -4.67 -14.09
CA LEU A 227 -9.95 -6.05 -13.94
C LEU A 227 -11.12 -6.96 -13.55
N SER A 228 -11.43 -7.96 -14.38
CA SER A 228 -12.43 -8.98 -14.04
C SER A 228 -11.88 -10.00 -13.04
N VAL A 229 -12.76 -10.63 -12.25
CA VAL A 229 -12.38 -11.74 -11.37
C VAL A 229 -11.72 -12.86 -12.17
N GLU A 230 -12.24 -13.19 -13.34
CA GLU A 230 -11.71 -14.25 -14.19
C GLU A 230 -10.29 -13.97 -14.67
N ASP A 231 -10.00 -12.73 -15.07
CA ASP A 231 -8.65 -12.34 -15.49
C ASP A 231 -7.67 -12.41 -14.32
N LEU A 232 -8.10 -11.98 -13.13
CA LEU A 232 -7.28 -12.11 -11.92
C LEU A 232 -7.00 -13.58 -11.60
N ILE A 233 -8.01 -14.45 -11.63
CA ILE A 233 -7.86 -15.89 -11.39
C ILE A 233 -6.90 -16.52 -12.40
N LYS A 234 -7.11 -16.27 -13.70
CA LYS A 234 -6.24 -16.80 -14.75
C LYS A 234 -4.80 -16.29 -14.60
N LEU A 235 -4.61 -15.03 -14.21
CA LEU A 235 -3.29 -14.46 -13.98
C LEU A 235 -2.58 -15.13 -12.78
N LEU A 236 -3.30 -15.32 -11.67
CA LEU A 236 -2.76 -16.01 -10.49
C LEU A 236 -2.51 -17.50 -10.75
N TYR A 237 -3.31 -18.14 -11.60
CA TYR A 237 -3.06 -19.49 -12.08
C TYR A 237 -1.73 -19.59 -12.84
N CYS A 238 -1.43 -18.61 -13.69
CA CYS A 238 -0.15 -18.53 -14.42
C CYS A 238 1.03 -18.05 -13.56
N ALA A 239 0.77 -17.38 -12.43
CA ALA A 239 1.77 -16.84 -11.51
C ALA A 239 1.64 -17.43 -10.09
N PRO A 240 1.79 -18.76 -9.92
CA PRO A 240 1.48 -19.45 -8.66
C PRO A 240 2.42 -19.11 -7.49
N ASN A 241 3.56 -18.46 -7.77
CA ASN A 241 4.56 -18.09 -6.76
C ASN A 241 4.43 -16.64 -6.29
N VAL A 242 3.35 -15.94 -6.63
CA VAL A 242 3.10 -14.59 -6.13
C VAL A 242 2.77 -14.66 -4.64
N HIS A 243 3.54 -13.93 -3.83
CA HIS A 243 3.34 -13.79 -2.38
C HIS A 243 2.77 -12.42 -2.02
N THR A 244 2.98 -11.43 -2.88
CA THR A 244 2.55 -10.05 -2.66
C THR A 244 1.76 -9.56 -3.86
N LEU A 245 0.49 -9.24 -3.65
CA LEU A 245 -0.43 -8.74 -4.65
C LEU A 245 -0.86 -7.31 -4.29
N HIS A 246 -0.75 -6.39 -5.24
CA HIS A 246 -1.25 -5.04 -5.12
C HIS A 246 -2.29 -4.80 -6.21
N LEU A 247 -3.46 -4.35 -5.83
CA LEU A 247 -4.57 -4.02 -6.72
C LEU A 247 -4.94 -2.56 -6.54
N VAL A 248 -5.33 -1.89 -7.62
CA VAL A 248 -5.98 -0.58 -7.47
C VAL A 248 -7.35 -0.74 -6.84
N ALA A 249 -8.17 -1.64 -7.36
CA ALA A 249 -9.50 -1.95 -6.84
C ALA A 249 -9.75 -3.45 -6.87
N LEU A 250 -10.71 -3.93 -6.07
CA LEU A 250 -11.27 -5.25 -6.28
C LEU A 250 -12.04 -5.28 -7.61
N PRO A 251 -12.01 -6.43 -8.32
CA PRO A 251 -12.91 -6.65 -9.44
C PRO A 251 -14.38 -6.39 -9.06
N SER A 252 -15.15 -5.76 -9.93
CA SER A 252 -16.54 -5.37 -9.63
C SER A 252 -17.46 -6.55 -9.33
N ASN A 253 -17.14 -7.75 -9.83
CA ASN A 253 -17.86 -9.00 -9.58
C ASN A 253 -17.19 -9.90 -8.53
N PHE A 254 -16.29 -9.37 -7.70
CA PHE A 254 -15.55 -10.16 -6.70
C PHE A 254 -16.44 -10.78 -5.60
N THR A 255 -17.60 -10.19 -5.35
CA THR A 255 -18.58 -10.68 -4.37
C THR A 255 -19.52 -11.76 -4.93
N ASP A 256 -19.43 -12.10 -6.20
CA ASP A 256 -20.22 -13.17 -6.79
C ASP A 256 -19.55 -14.54 -6.53
N LEU A 257 -19.81 -15.10 -5.34
CA LEU A 257 -19.24 -16.37 -4.91
C LEU A 257 -19.65 -17.56 -5.78
N GLU A 258 -20.78 -17.47 -6.48
CA GLU A 258 -21.25 -18.58 -7.33
C GLU A 258 -20.28 -18.77 -8.51
N LEU A 259 -19.85 -17.68 -9.14
CA LEU A 259 -18.83 -17.70 -10.19
C LEU A 259 -17.47 -18.25 -9.69
N ILE A 260 -17.12 -17.97 -8.43
CA ILE A 260 -15.85 -18.41 -7.82
C ILE A 260 -15.90 -19.88 -7.41
N LYS A 261 -17.06 -20.39 -6.96
CA LYS A 261 -17.20 -21.74 -6.43
C LYS A 261 -17.40 -22.81 -7.49
N GLU A 262 -17.98 -22.48 -8.63
CA GLU A 262 -18.25 -23.48 -9.69
C GLU A 262 -17.04 -23.72 -10.60
N ASN A 263 -16.09 -22.79 -10.64
CA ASN A 263 -14.94 -22.88 -11.53
C ASN A 263 -13.77 -23.67 -10.90
N GLU A 264 -13.39 -24.79 -11.51
CA GLU A 264 -12.26 -25.61 -11.06
C GLU A 264 -10.93 -24.85 -11.01
N ILE A 265 -10.69 -23.90 -11.93
CA ILE A 265 -9.49 -23.04 -11.91
C ILE A 265 -9.52 -22.14 -10.67
N SER A 266 -10.69 -21.61 -10.32
CA SER A 266 -10.86 -20.77 -9.14
C SER A 266 -10.57 -21.53 -7.85
N LYS A 267 -11.12 -22.74 -7.70
CA LYS A 267 -10.83 -23.63 -6.56
C LYS A 267 -9.34 -23.95 -6.47
N TYR A 268 -8.71 -24.28 -7.60
CA TYR A 268 -7.28 -24.54 -7.66
C TYR A 268 -6.47 -23.32 -7.20
N VAL A 269 -6.78 -22.13 -7.73
CA VAL A 269 -6.08 -20.88 -7.36
C VAL A 269 -6.28 -20.57 -5.88
N SER A 270 -7.49 -20.67 -5.33
CA SER A 270 -7.74 -20.43 -3.91
C SER A 270 -6.92 -21.36 -3.01
N ASN A 271 -6.83 -22.65 -3.35
CA ASN A 271 -6.08 -23.62 -2.56
C ASN A 271 -4.55 -23.48 -2.71
N MET A 272 -4.08 -23.16 -3.92
CA MET A 272 -2.65 -23.23 -4.25
C MET A 272 -1.92 -21.90 -4.14
N ASN A 273 -2.62 -20.76 -4.19
CA ASN A 273 -1.94 -19.47 -4.13
C ASN A 273 -1.12 -19.33 -2.83
N LYS A 274 -0.06 -18.53 -2.92
CA LYS A 274 0.88 -18.26 -1.82
C LYS A 274 0.80 -16.80 -1.35
N ILE A 275 -0.29 -16.12 -1.66
CA ILE A 275 -0.41 -14.69 -1.38
C ILE A 275 -0.53 -14.50 0.12
N GLU A 276 0.50 -13.89 0.70
CA GLU A 276 0.55 -13.54 2.12
C GLU A 276 0.27 -12.05 2.34
N ASN A 277 0.51 -11.22 1.32
CA ASN A 277 0.32 -9.77 1.38
C ASN A 277 -0.61 -9.32 0.25
N LEU A 278 -1.75 -8.71 0.61
CA LEU A 278 -2.67 -8.06 -0.32
C LEU A 278 -2.75 -6.58 0.02
N SER A 279 -2.55 -5.71 -0.96
CA SER A 279 -2.80 -4.28 -0.86
C SER A 279 -3.83 -3.86 -1.90
N ILE A 280 -4.88 -3.16 -1.47
CA ILE A 280 -5.96 -2.63 -2.31
C ILE A 280 -5.95 -1.12 -2.13
N ARG A 281 -5.81 -0.37 -3.22
CA ARG A 281 -5.68 1.09 -3.15
C ARG A 281 -7.01 1.79 -2.88
N THR A 282 -8.11 1.29 -3.44
CA THR A 282 -9.44 1.87 -3.25
C THR A 282 -10.11 1.38 -1.97
N TRP A 283 -11.27 1.97 -1.68
CA TRP A 283 -12.13 1.50 -0.62
C TRP A 283 -12.63 0.09 -0.92
N ILE A 284 -12.61 -0.75 0.11
CA ILE A 284 -13.44 -1.94 0.17
C ILE A 284 -14.49 -1.75 1.25
N THR A 285 -15.63 -2.38 1.02
CA THR A 285 -16.68 -2.57 1.99
C THR A 285 -16.32 -3.71 2.94
N PHE A 286 -16.92 -3.70 4.12
CA PHE A 286 -16.77 -4.78 5.09
C PHE A 286 -17.25 -6.11 4.54
N TYR A 287 -18.29 -6.08 3.69
CA TYR A 287 -18.84 -7.27 3.06
C TYR A 287 -17.84 -7.98 2.15
N GLU A 288 -16.83 -7.32 1.60
CA GLU A 288 -15.84 -7.94 0.70
C GLU A 288 -14.74 -8.71 1.43
N ILE A 289 -14.51 -8.43 2.73
CA ILE A 289 -13.40 -9.04 3.49
C ILE A 289 -13.53 -10.57 3.60
N PRO A 290 -14.69 -11.16 3.94
CA PRO A 290 -14.85 -12.62 3.96
C PRO A 290 -14.52 -13.28 2.63
N PHE A 291 -14.83 -12.62 1.51
CA PHE A 291 -14.55 -13.11 0.16
C PHE A 291 -13.05 -13.11 -0.12
N ILE A 292 -12.35 -12.04 0.28
CA ILE A 292 -10.89 -11.96 0.19
C ILE A 292 -10.25 -13.11 0.99
N LEU A 293 -10.69 -13.34 2.22
CA LEU A 293 -10.14 -14.37 3.10
C LEU A 293 -10.44 -15.78 2.58
N HIS A 294 -11.60 -15.99 1.96
CA HIS A 294 -11.93 -17.26 1.31
C HIS A 294 -11.09 -17.50 0.06
N PHE A 295 -10.82 -16.47 -0.73
CA PHE A 295 -10.03 -16.57 -1.95
C PHE A 295 -8.52 -16.67 -1.68
N LEU A 296 -8.04 -16.03 -0.61
CA LEU A 296 -6.64 -15.97 -0.22
C LEU A 296 -6.45 -16.53 1.20
N PRO A 297 -6.58 -17.85 1.39
CA PRO A 297 -6.56 -18.45 2.73
C PRO A 297 -5.23 -18.32 3.46
N LYS A 298 -4.14 -17.97 2.76
CA LYS A 298 -2.80 -17.76 3.35
C LYS A 298 -2.49 -16.29 3.64
N LEU A 299 -3.48 -15.41 3.50
CA LEU A 299 -3.30 -13.97 3.70
C LEU A 299 -2.90 -13.66 5.14
N LYS A 300 -1.75 -13.00 5.32
CA LYS A 300 -1.21 -12.55 6.61
C LYS A 300 -1.31 -11.03 6.78
N TYR A 301 -1.34 -10.29 5.66
CA TYR A 301 -1.34 -8.83 5.61
C TYR A 301 -2.37 -8.37 4.61
N LEU A 302 -3.42 -7.69 5.09
CA LEU A 302 -4.35 -6.95 4.25
C LEU A 302 -4.13 -5.46 4.47
N GLU A 303 -3.83 -4.76 3.39
CA GLU A 303 -3.69 -3.33 3.33
C GLU A 303 -4.79 -2.79 2.43
N THR A 304 -5.66 -1.93 2.96
CA THR A 304 -6.78 -1.38 2.18
C THR A 304 -7.21 -0.05 2.74
N GLN A 305 -7.96 0.70 1.94
CA GLN A 305 -8.76 1.79 2.45
C GLN A 305 -10.16 1.26 2.81
N ILE A 306 -10.79 1.84 3.82
CA ILE A 306 -12.12 1.44 4.31
C ILE A 306 -13.01 2.68 4.30
N VAL A 307 -14.27 2.53 3.87
CA VAL A 307 -15.24 3.62 3.92
C VAL A 307 -15.50 4.01 5.38
N THR A 308 -15.39 5.31 5.71
CA THR A 308 -15.38 5.84 7.09
C THR A 308 -16.59 5.43 7.93
N ASN A 309 -17.76 5.23 7.30
CA ASN A 309 -18.98 4.78 7.97
C ASN A 309 -18.94 3.29 8.41
N GLU A 310 -17.99 2.51 7.89
CA GLU A 310 -17.79 1.09 8.21
C GLU A 310 -16.62 0.85 9.17
N THR A 311 -15.77 1.87 9.42
CA THR A 311 -14.65 1.80 10.38
C THR A 311 -15.10 1.35 11.77
N GLN A 312 -16.28 1.79 12.21
CA GLN A 312 -16.86 1.35 13.49
C GLN A 312 -17.17 -0.15 13.53
N LYS A 313 -17.57 -0.75 12.39
CA LYS A 313 -17.85 -2.20 12.30
C LYS A 313 -16.56 -3.00 12.32
N ILE A 314 -15.51 -2.53 11.65
CA ILE A 314 -14.19 -3.17 11.62
C ILE A 314 -13.54 -3.13 13.00
N ILE A 315 -13.61 -2.00 13.69
CA ILE A 315 -13.28 -1.90 15.11
C ILE A 315 -14.06 -2.99 15.85
N ARG A 316 -15.39 -2.98 15.85
CA ARG A 316 -16.20 -3.97 16.58
C ARG A 316 -15.87 -5.44 16.26
N LEU A 317 -15.49 -5.79 15.04
CA LEU A 317 -15.16 -7.16 14.64
C LEU A 317 -13.73 -7.59 15.00
N LEU A 318 -12.75 -6.70 14.85
CA LEU A 318 -11.40 -6.94 15.38
C LEU A 318 -11.40 -7.10 16.91
N TYR A 319 -12.47 -6.64 17.57
CA TYR A 319 -12.69 -6.72 19.01
C TYR A 319 -13.79 -7.71 19.43
N ARG A 320 -14.40 -8.46 18.51
CA ARG A 320 -15.30 -9.55 18.89
C ARG A 320 -14.43 -10.70 19.38
N LYS A 321 -14.34 -10.87 20.71
CA LYS A 321 -13.97 -12.16 21.29
C LYS A 321 -14.98 -13.18 20.76
N ASP A 322 -14.52 -14.14 19.97
CA ASP A 322 -15.24 -15.41 19.97
C ASP A 322 -15.14 -16.00 21.40
N PRO A 323 -16.25 -16.47 21.98
CA PRO A 323 -16.25 -17.11 23.30
C PRO A 323 -15.36 -18.35 23.37
#